data_AF-A0A7K2Y4U2-F1
#
_entry.id   AF-A0A7K2Y4U2-F1
#
_cell.length_a   1.000
_cell.length_b   1.000
_cell.length_c   1.000
_cell.angle_alpha   90.00
_cell.angle_beta   90.00
_cell.angle_gamma   90.00
#
_symmetry.space_group_name_H-M   'P 1'
#
loop_
_entity.id
_entity.type
_entity.pdbx_description
1 polymer ?
#
loop_
_entity_poly.entity_id
_entity_poly.type
_entity_poly.pdbx_seq_one_letter_code
_entity_poly.pdbx_strand_id
1 'polypeptide(L)'
;MNTTTWPFDTDADEHDPLTALRIPVVGSFNPRWSYIAAYLKPQSDHSYTFGSADRPTDSEAKMIASYIEEYIQHWFNERYQRKLAERPLDVDGGCNTTVFIKYGPGDWAYRRCSWQYGPLFVPEPPSFADRTVGPLTLLQVMDRNHTIADEPLQHWVDWKAAHPEVFGS
;
A
#
# COMPACT_ATOMS: atom_id res chain seq x y z
N MET A 1 31.54 -9.11 7.18
CA MET A 1 30.12 -9.17 6.83
C MET A 1 29.51 -7.86 7.31
N ASN A 2 29.24 -6.92 6.41
CA ASN A 2 28.51 -5.71 6.79
C ASN A 2 27.04 -6.10 6.87
N THR A 3 26.54 -6.37 8.08
CA THR A 3 25.10 -6.40 8.35
C THR A 3 24.62 -4.98 8.07
N THR A 4 24.00 -4.77 6.92
CA THR A 4 23.32 -3.51 6.63
C THR A 4 22.22 -3.38 7.67
N THR A 5 22.45 -2.56 8.70
CA THR A 5 21.46 -2.29 9.73
C THR A 5 20.17 -1.82 9.06
N TRP A 6 19.05 -2.47 9.38
CA TRP A 6 17.73 -2.08 8.89
C TRP A 6 17.49 -0.58 9.14
N PRO A 7 17.34 0.24 8.09
CA PRO A 7 17.36 1.69 8.23
C PRO A 7 16.03 2.28 8.70
N PHE A 8 14.99 1.45 8.84
CA PHE A 8 13.63 1.89 9.12
C PHE A 8 13.24 1.78 10.60
N ASP A 9 14.19 1.43 11.48
CA ASP A 9 13.95 1.19 12.91
C ASP A 9 12.74 0.27 13.13
N THR A 10 11.77 0.67 13.97
CA THR A 10 10.52 -0.04 14.22
C THR A 10 9.37 0.43 13.33
N ASP A 11 9.63 1.31 12.36
CA ASP A 11 8.58 1.88 11.51
C ASP A 11 8.03 0.85 10.51
N ALA A 12 8.91 -0.04 10.02
CA ALA A 12 8.57 -1.19 9.20
C ALA A 12 9.25 -2.47 9.74
N ASP A 13 8.54 -3.59 9.69
CA ASP A 13 9.01 -4.90 10.16
C ASP A 13 10.01 -5.51 9.16
N GLU A 14 11.30 -5.57 9.52
CA GLU A 14 12.39 -6.13 8.70
C GLU A 14 12.13 -7.57 8.28
N HIS A 15 11.57 -8.37 9.20
CA HIS A 15 11.50 -9.82 9.06
C HIS A 15 10.17 -10.29 8.47
N ASP A 16 9.28 -9.37 8.11
CA ASP A 16 8.03 -9.70 7.46
C ASP A 16 8.28 -10.22 6.03
N PRO A 17 7.73 -11.37 5.61
CA PRO A 17 7.95 -11.91 4.26
C PRO A 17 7.62 -10.95 3.11
N LEU A 18 6.74 -9.97 3.32
CA LEU A 18 6.40 -8.96 2.31
C LEU A 18 7.55 -8.00 2.01
N THR A 19 8.54 -7.88 2.90
CA THR A 19 9.75 -7.07 2.63
C THR A 19 10.60 -7.63 1.51
N ALA A 20 10.51 -8.94 1.23
CA ALA A 20 11.15 -9.55 0.06
C ALA A 20 10.58 -9.03 -1.27
N LEU A 21 9.32 -8.57 -1.25
CA LEU A 21 8.67 -7.86 -2.35
C LEU A 21 8.80 -6.33 -2.24
N ARG A 22 9.65 -5.85 -1.32
CA ARG A 22 9.87 -4.43 -0.99
C ARG A 22 8.63 -3.72 -0.46
N ILE A 23 7.65 -4.47 0.04
CA ILE A 23 6.42 -3.91 0.62
C ILE A 23 6.67 -3.64 2.11
N PRO A 24 6.62 -2.38 2.56
CA PRO A 24 6.73 -2.04 3.98
C PRO A 24 5.54 -2.58 4.75
N VAL A 25 5.80 -3.28 5.87
CA VAL A 25 4.77 -3.68 6.82
C VAL A 25 4.86 -2.81 8.07
N VAL A 26 3.88 -1.93 8.24
CA VAL A 26 3.90 -0.85 9.23
C VAL A 26 2.88 -1.11 10.35
N GLY A 27 3.15 -0.56 11.53
CA GLY A 27 2.23 -0.60 12.69
C GLY A 27 1.34 0.63 12.84
N SER A 28 1.53 1.67 12.03
CA SER A 28 0.82 2.95 12.07
C SER A 28 0.29 3.31 10.69
N PHE A 29 -0.90 3.90 10.62
CA PHE A 29 -1.43 4.46 9.37
C PHE A 29 -0.78 5.79 8.96
N ASN A 30 0.10 6.33 9.81
CA ASN A 30 0.98 7.46 9.56
C ASN A 30 2.42 7.02 9.90
N PRO A 31 3.08 6.22 9.03
CA PRO A 31 4.48 5.86 9.25
C PRO A 31 5.38 7.11 9.26
N ARG A 32 6.51 7.02 9.97
CA ARG A 32 7.51 8.10 10.04
C ARG A 32 8.21 8.29 8.69
N TRP A 33 8.46 7.20 7.98
CA TRP A 33 9.07 7.26 6.66
C TRP A 33 8.00 7.42 5.56
N SER A 34 8.31 8.24 4.56
CA SER A 34 7.46 8.45 3.39
C SER A 34 7.61 7.29 2.39
N TYR A 35 7.05 6.13 2.73
CA TYR A 35 6.97 5.01 1.79
C TYR A 35 6.05 5.37 0.62
N ILE A 36 6.29 4.78 -0.56
CA ILE A 36 5.37 4.97 -1.70
C ILE A 36 4.00 4.37 -1.38
N ALA A 37 4.01 3.10 -0.95
CA ALA A 37 2.86 2.45 -0.35
C ALA A 37 3.31 1.52 0.78
N ALA A 38 2.41 1.21 1.70
CA ALA A 38 2.67 0.31 2.82
C ALA A 38 1.44 -0.55 3.13
N TYR A 39 1.67 -1.73 3.72
CA TYR A 39 0.63 -2.56 4.31
C TYR A 39 0.59 -2.33 5.82
N LEU A 40 -0.58 -1.95 6.34
CA LEU A 40 -0.82 -1.82 7.77
C LEU A 40 -1.16 -3.20 8.36
N LYS A 41 -0.27 -3.70 9.21
CA LYS A 41 -0.52 -4.91 10.00
C LYS A 41 -1.35 -4.52 11.23
N PRO A 42 -2.57 -5.05 11.40
CA PRO A 42 -3.33 -4.78 12.62
C PRO A 42 -2.56 -5.31 13.82
N GLN A 43 -2.38 -4.45 14.82
CA GLN A 43 -1.70 -4.83 16.06
C GLN A 43 -2.71 -5.44 17.03
N SER A 44 -2.28 -6.50 17.73
CA SER A 44 -3.10 -7.25 18.69
C SER A 44 -3.49 -6.46 19.93
N ASP A 45 -2.85 -5.31 20.17
CA ASP A 45 -2.87 -4.55 21.42
C ASP A 45 -3.49 -3.15 21.29
N HIS A 46 -4.58 -3.02 20.55
CA HIS A 46 -5.61 -1.95 20.68
C HIS A 46 -5.58 -0.77 19.70
N SER A 47 -4.69 -0.70 18.71
CA SER A 47 -4.67 0.48 17.81
C SER A 47 -5.71 0.43 16.69
N TYR A 48 -5.97 -0.74 16.06
CA TYR A 48 -6.87 -0.85 14.90
C TYR A 48 -7.65 -2.18 14.87
N THR A 49 -8.62 -2.34 15.78
CA THR A 49 -9.45 -3.57 15.93
C THR A 49 -10.28 -3.96 14.71
N PHE A 50 -10.30 -3.10 13.69
CA PHE A 50 -11.07 -3.28 12.47
C PHE A 50 -10.27 -3.90 11.32
N GLY A 51 -8.95 -4.04 11.44
CA GLY A 51 -8.14 -4.81 10.49
C GLY A 51 -8.22 -6.31 10.75
N SER A 52 -8.28 -7.12 9.70
CA SER A 52 -8.22 -8.58 9.83
C SER A 52 -6.82 -9.06 10.15
N ALA A 53 -6.72 -10.14 10.93
CA ALA A 53 -5.47 -10.91 11.07
C ALA A 53 -5.06 -11.59 9.76
N ASP A 54 -5.96 -11.66 8.77
CA ASP A 54 -5.65 -12.18 7.44
C ASP A 54 -4.55 -11.35 6.77
N ARG A 55 -3.58 -12.08 6.25
CA ARG A 55 -2.47 -11.52 5.48
C ARG A 55 -2.89 -11.29 4.03
N PRO A 56 -2.18 -10.41 3.29
CA PRO A 56 -2.33 -10.36 1.85
C PRO A 56 -2.02 -11.74 1.26
N THR A 57 -2.84 -12.21 0.31
CA THR A 57 -2.50 -13.39 -0.48
C THR A 57 -1.30 -13.11 -1.39
N ASP A 58 -0.69 -14.13 -1.97
CA ASP A 58 0.41 -13.95 -2.93
C ASP A 58 0.00 -13.07 -4.13
N SER A 59 -1.24 -13.19 -4.60
CA SER A 59 -1.76 -12.35 -5.68
C SER A 59 -1.93 -10.89 -5.24
N GLU A 60 -2.45 -10.66 -4.04
CA GLU A 60 -2.61 -9.32 -3.48
C GLU A 60 -1.25 -8.68 -3.19
N ALA A 61 -0.28 -9.43 -2.68
CA ALA A 61 1.08 -8.97 -2.46
C ALA A 61 1.75 -8.54 -3.77
N LYS A 62 1.59 -9.31 -4.86
CA LYS A 62 2.06 -8.92 -6.20
C LYS A 62 1.41 -7.62 -6.69
N MET A 63 0.11 -7.42 -6.43
CA MET A 63 -0.57 -6.17 -6.78
C MET A 63 0.02 -4.98 -6.02
N ILE A 64 0.29 -5.09 -4.71
CA ILE A 64 0.90 -4.00 -3.93
C ILE A 64 2.31 -3.69 -4.44
N ALA A 65 3.12 -4.72 -4.71
CA ALA A 65 4.45 -4.54 -5.28
C ALA A 65 4.39 -3.83 -6.64
N SER A 66 3.49 -4.26 -7.53
CA SER A 66 3.30 -3.64 -8.84
C SER A 66 2.76 -2.20 -8.75
N TYR A 67 1.91 -1.89 -7.76
CA TYR A 67 1.48 -0.52 -7.48
C TYR A 67 2.66 0.40 -7.08
N ILE A 68 3.60 -0.12 -6.27
CA ILE A 68 4.82 0.62 -5.91
C ILE A 68 5.71 0.82 -7.13
N GLU A 69 5.89 -0.23 -7.93
CA GLU A 69 6.70 -0.18 -9.16
C GLU A 69 6.13 0.81 -10.18
N GLU A 70 4.81 0.84 -10.35
CA GLU A 70 4.13 1.78 -11.23
C GLU A 70 4.47 3.23 -10.87
N TYR A 71 4.33 3.59 -9.58
CA TYR A 71 4.68 4.93 -9.11
C TYR A 71 6.14 5.28 -9.42
N ILE A 72 7.05 4.32 -9.22
CA ILE A 72 8.49 4.52 -9.48
C ILE A 72 8.73 4.76 -10.98
N GLN A 73 8.12 3.95 -11.84
CA GLN A 73 8.27 4.06 -13.29
C GLN A 73 7.66 5.34 -13.84
N HIS A 74 6.51 5.76 -13.30
CA HIS A 74 5.82 6.95 -13.74
C HIS A 74 6.52 8.25 -13.32
N TRP A 75 6.91 8.36 -12.04
CA TRP A 75 7.39 9.61 -11.48
C TRP A 75 8.91 9.80 -11.55
N PHE A 76 9.69 8.74 -11.70
CA PHE A 76 11.14 8.80 -11.61
C PHE A 76 11.87 8.42 -12.89
N ASN A 77 12.92 9.17 -13.20
CA ASN A 77 13.89 8.81 -14.23
C ASN A 77 14.77 7.62 -13.78
N GLU A 78 15.41 6.96 -14.75
CA GLU A 78 16.25 5.78 -14.52
C GLU A 78 17.33 5.97 -13.43
N ARG A 79 17.92 7.17 -13.34
CA ARG A 79 18.95 7.44 -12.33
C ARG A 79 18.37 7.32 -10.91
N TYR A 80 17.16 7.85 -10.70
CA TYR A 80 16.52 7.79 -9.40
C TYR A 80 15.92 6.40 -9.12
N GLN A 81 15.40 5.73 -10.15
CA GLN A 81 14.98 4.32 -10.05
C GLN A 81 16.14 3.43 -9.56
N ARG A 82 17.33 3.56 -10.16
CA ARG A 82 18.54 2.82 -9.71
C ARG A 82 18.89 3.12 -8.25
N LYS A 83 18.78 4.38 -7.84
CA LYS A 83 19.03 4.79 -6.44
C LYS A 83 18.02 4.17 -5.47
N LEU A 84 16.75 4.05 -5.85
CA LEU A 84 15.73 3.38 -5.03
C LEU A 84 16.00 1.88 -4.92
N ALA A 85 16.42 1.23 -6.01
CA ALA A 85 16.74 -0.19 -6.05
C ALA A 85 17.89 -0.59 -5.11
N GLU A 86 18.79 0.33 -4.77
CA GLU A 86 19.87 0.10 -3.78
C GLU A 86 19.37 0.08 -2.32
N ARG A 87 18.13 0.50 -2.05
CA ARG A 87 17.53 0.54 -0.70
C ARG A 87 16.71 -0.72 -0.44
N PRO A 88 16.49 -1.12 0.83
CA PRO A 88 15.64 -2.27 1.12
C PRO A 88 14.15 -2.03 0.83
N LEU A 89 13.66 -0.81 1.05
CA LEU A 89 12.28 -0.38 0.77
C LEU A 89 12.27 0.95 0.01
N ASP A 90 11.20 1.20 -0.73
CA ASP A 90 11.04 2.38 -1.58
C ASP A 90 10.41 3.56 -0.81
N VAL A 91 11.23 4.61 -0.64
CA VAL A 91 10.84 5.84 0.06
C VAL A 91 11.03 7.06 -0.83
N ASP A 92 10.07 7.96 -0.78
CA ASP A 92 10.08 9.25 -1.47
C ASP A 92 9.54 10.34 -0.55
N GLY A 93 10.40 11.29 -0.18
CA GLY A 93 10.02 12.39 0.72
C GLY A 93 8.95 13.33 0.14
N GLY A 94 8.73 13.32 -1.18
CA GLY A 94 7.63 14.03 -1.82
C GLY A 94 6.33 13.21 -1.92
N CYS A 95 6.38 11.91 -1.63
CA CYS A 95 5.22 11.03 -1.75
C CYS A 95 4.29 11.21 -0.56
N ASN A 96 3.00 11.30 -0.86
CA ASN A 96 1.95 11.12 0.11
C ASN A 96 1.64 9.62 0.21
N THR A 97 2.24 8.94 1.18
CA THR A 97 2.14 7.48 1.33
C THR A 97 0.69 6.98 1.28
N THR A 98 0.45 5.97 0.43
CA THR A 98 -0.77 5.14 0.50
C THR A 98 -0.57 4.02 1.51
N VAL A 99 -1.40 3.96 2.54
CA VAL A 99 -1.42 2.83 3.48
C VAL A 99 -2.63 1.96 3.16
N PHE A 100 -2.39 0.70 2.81
CA PHE A 100 -3.42 -0.31 2.59
C PHE A 100 -3.70 -1.11 3.87
N ILE A 101 -4.96 -1.44 4.12
CA ILE A 101 -5.38 -2.33 5.20
C ILE A 101 -6.38 -3.36 4.64
N LYS A 102 -6.29 -4.59 5.15
CA LYS A 102 -7.22 -5.67 4.85
C LYS A 102 -8.21 -5.81 6.00
N TYR A 103 -9.50 -5.73 5.71
CA TYR A 103 -10.59 -5.98 6.67
C TYR A 103 -11.05 -7.44 6.68
N GLY A 104 -10.75 -8.18 5.62
CA GLY A 104 -11.05 -9.60 5.47
C GLY A 104 -10.78 -10.09 4.04
N PRO A 105 -11.15 -11.33 3.69
CA PRO A 105 -11.05 -11.84 2.32
C PRO A 105 -11.86 -10.97 1.35
N GLY A 106 -11.19 -10.41 0.34
CA GLY A 106 -11.83 -9.54 -0.65
C GLY A 106 -12.33 -8.19 -0.13
N ASP A 107 -11.96 -7.79 1.09
CA ASP A 107 -12.35 -6.51 1.69
C ASP A 107 -11.11 -5.73 2.12
N TRP A 108 -10.79 -4.72 1.32
CA TRP A 108 -9.62 -3.85 1.46
C TRP A 108 -10.04 -2.40 1.59
N ALA A 109 -9.14 -1.61 2.16
CA ALA A 109 -9.25 -0.16 2.18
C ALA A 109 -7.87 0.48 2.08
N TYR A 110 -7.86 1.78 1.82
CA TYR A 110 -6.65 2.58 1.85
C TYR A 110 -6.85 3.90 2.60
N ARG A 111 -5.73 4.47 3.01
CA ARG A 111 -5.62 5.82 3.54
C ARG A 111 -4.45 6.52 2.86
N ARG A 112 -4.55 7.84 2.69
CA ARG A 112 -3.41 8.70 2.36
C ARG A 112 -2.98 9.45 3.62
N CYS A 113 -1.67 9.48 3.91
CA CYS A 113 -1.14 10.13 5.11
C CYS A 113 -1.48 11.61 5.22
N SER A 114 -1.70 12.30 4.09
CA SER A 114 -2.08 13.72 4.09
C SER A 114 -3.53 14.00 4.49
N TRP A 115 -4.40 12.99 4.63
CA TRP A 115 -5.81 13.22 4.93
C TRP A 115 -6.00 13.67 6.38
N GLN A 116 -6.57 14.87 6.55
CA GLN A 116 -6.84 15.46 7.88
C GLN A 116 -8.30 15.27 8.32
N TYR A 117 -9.22 15.07 7.38
CA TYR A 117 -10.67 15.02 7.61
C TYR A 117 -11.31 13.89 6.80
N GLY A 118 -12.55 13.52 7.16
CA GLY A 118 -13.31 12.45 6.51
C GLY A 118 -13.03 11.08 7.14
N PRO A 119 -13.42 9.99 6.43
CA PRO A 119 -13.16 8.63 6.87
C PRO A 119 -11.67 8.38 7.13
N LEU A 120 -11.36 7.60 8.18
CA LEU A 120 -9.98 7.24 8.48
C LEU A 120 -9.35 6.42 7.34
N PHE A 121 -10.13 5.49 6.80
CA PHE A 121 -9.83 4.67 5.63
C PHE A 121 -11.03 4.71 4.68
N VAL A 122 -10.78 4.49 3.40
CA VAL A 122 -11.86 4.32 2.41
C VAL A 122 -11.73 2.97 1.69
N PRO A 123 -12.83 2.19 1.61
CA PRO A 123 -14.09 2.37 2.35
C PRO A 123 -13.91 2.36 3.88
N GLU A 124 -14.92 2.83 4.63
CA GLU A 124 -14.92 2.70 6.10
C GLU A 124 -14.81 1.23 6.52
N PRO A 125 -14.26 0.96 7.72
CA PRO A 125 -14.21 -0.39 8.23
C PRO A 125 -15.59 -1.06 8.39
N PRO A 126 -15.70 -2.40 8.24
CA PRO A 126 -16.96 -3.13 8.32
C PRO A 126 -17.66 -3.02 9.68
N SER A 127 -16.94 -2.66 10.74
CA SER A 127 -17.51 -2.43 12.07
C SER A 127 -18.40 -1.18 12.16
N PHE A 128 -18.34 -0.28 11.17
CA PHE A 128 -19.22 0.88 11.09
C PHE A 128 -20.60 0.47 10.56
N ALA A 129 -21.63 0.63 11.40
CA ALA A 129 -22.99 0.21 11.08
C ALA A 129 -23.62 0.94 9.88
N ASP A 130 -23.10 2.13 9.56
CA ASP A 130 -23.53 3.00 8.47
C ASP A 130 -22.59 2.94 7.25
N ARG A 131 -21.69 1.95 7.18
CA ARG A 131 -20.82 1.73 6.00
C ARG A 131 -21.67 1.62 4.73
N THR A 132 -21.42 2.52 3.77
CA THR A 132 -22.17 2.59 2.50
C THR A 132 -21.39 2.09 1.29
N VAL A 133 -20.07 1.88 1.42
CA VAL A 133 -19.18 1.45 0.32
C VAL A 133 -18.42 0.19 0.71
N GLY A 134 -18.32 -0.75 -0.23
CA GLY A 134 -17.59 -2.02 -0.08
C GLY A 134 -18.49 -3.21 0.30
N PRO A 135 -17.93 -4.41 0.49
CA PRO A 135 -16.49 -4.73 0.43
C PRO A 135 -15.87 -4.43 -0.94
N LEU A 136 -14.62 -3.98 -0.95
CA LEU A 136 -13.86 -3.74 -2.18
C LEU A 136 -12.64 -4.64 -2.23
N THR A 137 -12.40 -5.23 -3.41
CA THR A 137 -11.14 -5.91 -3.69
C THR A 137 -9.97 -4.93 -3.65
N LEU A 138 -8.74 -5.44 -3.46
CA LEU A 138 -7.54 -4.61 -3.51
C LEU A 138 -7.41 -3.82 -4.82
N LEU A 139 -7.74 -4.44 -5.95
CA LEU A 139 -7.72 -3.79 -7.26
C LEU A 139 -8.69 -2.60 -7.34
N GLN A 140 -9.93 -2.77 -6.86
CA GLN A 140 -10.91 -1.67 -6.83
C GLN A 140 -10.45 -0.53 -5.91
N VAL A 141 -9.77 -0.86 -4.81
CA VAL A 141 -9.16 0.12 -3.91
C VAL A 141 -8.01 0.88 -4.58
N MET A 142 -7.16 0.19 -5.35
CA MET A 142 -6.10 0.82 -6.14
C MET A 142 -6.66 1.70 -7.27
N ASP A 143 -7.69 1.24 -7.96
CA ASP A 143 -8.40 2.02 -8.99
C ASP A 143 -8.98 3.31 -8.42
N ARG A 144 -9.63 3.21 -7.25
CA ARG A 144 -10.16 4.38 -6.55
C ARG A 144 -9.06 5.36 -6.13
N ASN A 145 -7.92 4.86 -5.65
CA ASN A 145 -6.78 5.70 -5.29
C ASN A 145 -6.21 6.45 -6.50
N HIS A 146 -6.22 5.82 -7.67
CA HIS A 146 -5.80 6.40 -8.94
C HIS A 146 -6.90 7.16 -9.69
N THR A 147 -8.06 7.44 -9.08
CA THR A 147 -9.16 8.16 -9.72
C THR A 147 -9.13 9.65 -9.37
N ILE A 148 -9.21 10.52 -10.38
CA ILE A 148 -9.46 11.96 -10.22
C ILE A 148 -10.77 12.28 -10.93
N ALA A 149 -11.68 12.96 -10.20
CA ALA A 149 -13.09 13.08 -10.60
C ALA A 149 -13.74 11.69 -10.71
N ASP A 150 -13.98 11.20 -11.92
CA ASP A 150 -14.79 10.00 -12.16
C ASP A 150 -14.04 8.84 -12.85
N GLU A 151 -12.82 9.07 -13.34
CA GLU A 151 -12.07 8.08 -14.11
C GLU A 151 -10.66 7.82 -13.52
N PRO A 152 -10.18 6.56 -13.55
CA PRO A 152 -8.79 6.26 -13.24
C PRO A 152 -7.82 6.99 -14.18
N LEU A 153 -6.69 7.42 -13.65
CA LEU A 153 -5.62 8.04 -14.42
C LEU A 153 -5.13 7.10 -15.52
N GLN A 154 -4.90 7.64 -16.72
CA GLN A 154 -4.56 6.84 -17.90
C GLN A 154 -3.30 5.98 -17.71
N HIS A 155 -2.27 6.51 -17.03
CA HIS A 155 -1.03 5.76 -16.80
C HIS A 155 -1.27 4.50 -15.94
N TRP A 156 -2.22 4.54 -15.00
CA TRP A 156 -2.61 3.37 -14.21
C TRP A 156 -3.38 2.35 -15.06
N VAL A 157 -4.27 2.82 -15.95
CA VAL A 157 -4.99 1.96 -16.89
C VAL A 157 -4.01 1.23 -17.82
N ASP A 158 -3.07 1.97 -18.40
CA ASP A 158 -2.04 1.44 -19.29
C ASP A 158 -1.11 0.47 -18.55
N TRP A 159 -0.73 0.79 -17.31
CA TRP A 159 0.08 -0.08 -16.47
C TRP A 159 -0.59 -1.42 -16.23
N LYS A 160 -1.87 -1.42 -15.84
CA LYS A 160 -2.62 -2.67 -15.63
C LYS A 160 -2.72 -3.50 -16.91
N ALA A 161 -2.96 -2.86 -18.05
CA ALA A 161 -3.04 -3.55 -19.34
C ALA A 161 -1.71 -4.18 -19.75
N ALA A 162 -0.58 -3.58 -19.37
CA ALA A 162 0.76 -4.10 -19.61
C ALA A 162 1.16 -5.26 -18.66
N HIS A 163 0.46 -5.45 -17.54
CA HIS A 163 0.75 -6.46 -16.52
C HIS A 163 -0.45 -7.40 -16.24
N PRO A 164 -0.98 -8.10 -17.26
CA PRO A 164 -2.13 -8.99 -17.10
C PRO A 164 -1.86 -10.19 -16.17
N GLU A 165 -0.60 -10.57 -15.95
CA GLU A 165 -0.22 -11.61 -14.98
C GLU A 165 -0.40 -11.17 -13.51
N VAL A 166 -0.48 -9.86 -13.27
CA VAL A 166 -0.73 -9.27 -11.94
C VAL A 166 -2.20 -8.88 -11.78
N PHE A 167 -2.79 -8.27 -12.81
CA PHE A 167 -4.13 -7.67 -12.73
C PHE A 167 -5.21 -8.40 -13.53
N GLY A 168 -4.83 -9.38 -14.35
CA GLY A 168 -5.76 -10.24 -15.07
C GLY A 168 -6.35 -11.28 -14.13
N SER A 169 -7.59 -11.06 -13.72
CA SER A 169 -8.46 -12.06 -13.09
C SER A 169 -9.86 -11.89 -13.66
#